data_AF-C7D837-F1
#
_entry.id   AF-C7D837-F1
#
_cell.length_a   1.000
_cell.length_b   1.000
_cell.length_c   1.000
_cell.angle_alpha   90.00
_cell.angle_beta   90.00
_cell.angle_gamma   90.00
#
_symmetry.space_group_name_H-M   'P 1'
#
loop_
_entity.id
_entity.type
_entity.pdbx_description
1 polymer ?
#
loop_
_entity_poly.entity_id
_entity_poly.type
_entity_poly.pdbx_seq_one_letter_code
_entity_poly.pdbx_strand_id
1 'polypeptide(L)'
;MSIVNLLAIAAFLGALPLFWLAYRFATNPVIAMDDVAHHLEHLPAVMAGRYAVLGFFAIGAAFTMNAWIIAYIYAGFAAMGFYDGSVYARANLNTTKHVRAGVLSAVVAGIALVLALTTG
;
A
#
# COMPACT_ATOMS: atom_id res chain seq x y z
N MET A 1 -16.11 -24.03 -11.74
CA MET A 1 -15.18 -22.99 -11.23
C MET A 1 -14.22 -23.66 -10.26
N SER A 2 -12.90 -23.46 -10.41
CA SER A 2 -11.90 -24.12 -9.54
C SER A 2 -11.78 -23.43 -8.18
N ILE A 3 -11.18 -24.11 -7.19
CA ILE A 3 -10.86 -23.52 -5.88
C ILE A 3 -9.90 -22.32 -6.00
N VAL A 4 -8.99 -22.35 -6.99
CA VAL A 4 -8.07 -21.24 -7.29
C VAL A 4 -8.84 -20.01 -7.76
N ASN A 5 -9.84 -20.19 -8.64
CA ASN A 5 -10.67 -19.08 -9.11
C ASN A 5 -11.52 -18.49 -7.97
N LEU A 6 -12.04 -19.34 -7.08
CA LEU A 6 -12.77 -18.90 -5.89
C LEU A 6 -11.89 -18.08 -4.95
N LEU A 7 -10.66 -18.54 -4.71
CA LEU A 7 -9.69 -17.82 -3.89
C LEU A 7 -9.35 -16.45 -4.50
N ALA A 8 -9.11 -16.39 -5.81
CA ALA A 8 -8.83 -15.13 -6.50
C ALA A 8 -10.01 -14.15 -6.39
N ILE A 9 -11.24 -14.62 -6.62
CA ILE A 9 -12.45 -13.79 -6.47
C ILE A 9 -12.57 -13.30 -5.02
N ALA A 10 -12.40 -14.18 -4.03
CA ALA A 10 -12.47 -13.80 -2.63
C ALA A 10 -11.41 -12.74 -2.27
N ALA A 11 -10.18 -12.86 -2.79
CA ALA A 11 -9.14 -11.87 -2.59
C ALA A 11 -9.49 -10.50 -3.22
N PHE A 12 -10.04 -10.50 -4.44
CA PHE A 12 -10.50 -9.27 -5.09
C PHE A 12 -11.65 -8.61 -4.31
N LEU A 13 -12.65 -9.39 -3.89
CA LEU A 13 -13.77 -8.88 -3.09
C LEU A 13 -13.29 -8.34 -1.74
N GLY A 14 -12.31 -9.01 -1.11
CA GLY A 14 -11.70 -8.56 0.13
C GLY A 14 -10.94 -7.23 0.01
N ALA A 15 -10.51 -6.83 -1.19
CA ALA A 15 -9.89 -5.53 -1.42
C ALA A 15 -10.92 -4.38 -1.50
N LEU A 16 -12.18 -4.66 -1.82
CA LEU A 16 -13.21 -3.62 -2.02
C LEU A 16 -13.46 -2.78 -0.76
N PRO A 17 -13.59 -3.36 0.46
CA PRO A 17 -13.72 -2.55 1.68
C PRO A 17 -12.53 -1.62 1.91
N LEU A 18 -11.32 -2.02 1.52
CA LEU A 18 -10.11 -1.19 1.67
C LEU A 18 -10.17 0.03 0.76
N PHE A 19 -10.55 -0.15 -0.50
CA PHE A 19 -10.72 0.97 -1.44
C PHE A 19 -11.89 1.87 -1.05
N TRP A 20 -12.99 1.29 -0.56
CA TRP A 20 -14.11 2.05 -0.03
C TRP A 20 -13.69 2.92 1.17
N LEU A 21 -12.95 2.37 2.14
CA LEU A 21 -12.39 3.14 3.26
C LEU A 21 -11.41 4.22 2.78
N ALA A 22 -10.51 3.90 1.85
CA ALA A 22 -9.57 4.87 1.30
C ALA A 22 -10.30 6.07 0.65
N TYR A 23 -11.35 5.80 -0.11
CA TYR A 23 -12.22 6.83 -0.67
C TYR A 23 -12.91 7.67 0.41
N ARG A 24 -13.45 7.03 1.46
CA ARG A 24 -14.08 7.72 2.60
C ARG A 24 -13.08 8.64 3.30
N PHE A 25 -11.88 8.17 3.60
CA PHE A 25 -10.82 8.97 4.20
C PHE A 25 -10.41 10.16 3.33
N ALA A 26 -10.39 10.00 2.01
CA ALA A 26 -10.04 11.07 1.09
C ALA A 26 -11.13 12.15 0.94
N THR A 27 -12.40 11.80 1.17
CA THR A 27 -13.55 12.70 0.90
C THR A 27 -14.23 13.24 2.15
N ASN A 28 -14.35 12.42 3.20
CA ASN A 28 -14.92 12.80 4.48
C ASN A 28 -14.19 12.10 5.65
N PRO A 29 -13.03 12.62 6.06
CA PRO A 29 -12.20 11.98 7.08
C PRO A 29 -12.87 11.90 8.45
N VAL A 30 -13.82 12.78 8.77
CA VAL A 30 -14.55 12.75 10.05
C VAL A 30 -15.41 11.49 10.14
N ILE A 31 -16.25 11.24 9.13
CA ILE A 31 -17.08 10.04 9.11
C ILE A 31 -16.21 8.79 8.96
N ALA A 32 -15.14 8.85 8.15
CA ALA A 32 -14.24 7.71 7.99
C ALA A 32 -13.55 7.30 9.32
N MET A 33 -13.20 8.26 10.17
CA MET A 33 -12.63 7.98 11.50
C MET A 33 -13.65 7.34 12.45
N ASP A 34 -14.92 7.74 12.35
CA ASP A 34 -16.03 7.13 13.09
C ASP A 34 -16.32 5.70 12.61
N ASP A 35 -16.36 5.48 11.28
CA ASP A 35 -16.58 4.16 10.65
C ASP A 35 -15.56 3.10 11.14
N VAL A 36 -14.33 3.52 11.43
CA VAL A 36 -13.25 2.63 11.90
C VAL A 36 -12.96 2.76 13.39
N ALA A 37 -13.73 3.56 14.12
CA ALA A 37 -13.55 3.84 15.55
C ALA A 37 -12.11 4.23 15.93
N HIS A 38 -11.42 5.00 15.07
CA HIS A 38 -10.06 5.43 15.37
C HIS A 38 -10.05 6.68 16.25
N HIS A 39 -9.04 6.74 17.10
CA HIS A 39 -8.75 7.83 18.01
C HIS A 39 -7.41 8.48 17.62
N LEU A 40 -7.37 9.82 17.51
CA LEU A 40 -6.18 10.55 17.04
C LEU A 40 -4.99 10.37 17.98
N GLU A 41 -5.24 10.29 19.28
CA GLU A 41 -4.26 10.04 20.34
C GLU A 41 -3.54 8.69 20.20
N HIS A 42 -4.14 7.72 19.52
CA HIS A 42 -3.56 6.40 19.27
C HIS A 42 -2.93 6.27 17.88
N LEU A 43 -2.96 7.32 17.07
CA LEU A 43 -2.43 7.30 15.69
C LEU A 43 -0.98 6.81 15.60
N PRO A 44 -0.03 7.20 16.48
CA PRO A 44 1.33 6.66 16.43
C PRO A 44 1.40 5.14 16.59
N ALA A 45 0.58 4.57 17.49
CA ALA A 45 0.54 3.13 17.72
C ALA A 45 -0.09 2.37 16.54
N VAL A 46 -1.18 2.91 15.97
CA VAL A 46 -1.82 2.37 14.77
C VAL A 46 -0.85 2.39 13.59
N MET A 47 -0.09 3.48 13.41
CA MET A 47 0.92 3.58 12.37
C MET A 47 2.07 2.59 12.58
N ALA A 48 2.51 2.36 13.81
CA ALA A 48 3.52 1.34 14.10
C ALA A 48 3.06 -0.05 13.63
N GLY A 49 1.81 -0.43 13.91
CA GLY A 49 1.22 -1.67 13.42
C GLY A 49 1.17 -1.73 11.88
N ARG A 50 0.72 -0.66 11.22
CA ARG A 50 0.68 -0.58 9.76
C ARG A 50 2.06 -0.75 9.14
N TYR A 51 3.08 -0.07 9.65
CA TYR A 51 4.45 -0.20 9.14
C TYR A 51 5.04 -1.59 9.39
N ALA A 52 4.75 -2.22 10.53
CA ALA A 52 5.16 -3.61 10.79
C ALA A 52 4.54 -4.58 9.76
N VAL A 53 3.26 -4.42 9.43
CA VAL A 53 2.57 -5.24 8.42
C VAL A 53 3.11 -4.98 7.02
N LEU A 54 3.40 -3.72 6.65
CA LEU A 54 4.04 -3.40 5.37
C LEU A 54 5.43 -4.06 5.26
N GLY A 55 6.21 -4.04 6.33
CA GLY A 55 7.49 -4.76 6.41
C GLY A 55 7.30 -6.28 6.25
N PHE A 56 6.29 -6.85 6.90
CA PHE A 56 5.95 -8.27 6.73
C PHE A 56 5.59 -8.62 5.28
N PHE A 57 4.81 -7.78 4.59
CA PHE A 57 4.51 -7.97 3.16
C PHE A 57 5.76 -7.87 2.29
N ALA A 58 6.67 -6.92 2.57
CA ALA A 58 7.93 -6.80 1.86
C ALA A 58 8.79 -8.07 2.00
N ILE A 59 8.90 -8.59 3.22
CA ILE A 59 9.63 -9.83 3.52
C ILE A 59 8.96 -11.04 2.84
N GLY A 60 7.63 -11.15 2.94
CA GLY A 60 6.87 -12.22 2.29
C GLY A 60 7.05 -12.20 0.77
N ALA A 61 7.00 -11.01 0.15
CA ALA A 61 7.27 -10.85 -1.29
C ALA A 61 8.67 -11.35 -1.66
N ALA A 62 9.69 -10.96 -0.87
CA ALA A 62 11.06 -11.41 -1.09
C ALA A 62 11.19 -12.94 -1.00
N PHE A 63 10.56 -13.59 -0.01
CA PHE A 63 10.59 -15.05 0.14
C PHE A 63 9.94 -15.80 -1.02
N THR A 64 8.97 -15.20 -1.72
CA THR A 64 8.34 -15.86 -2.88
C THR A 64 9.31 -16.01 -4.06
N MET A 65 10.39 -15.21 -4.11
CA MET A 65 11.31 -15.08 -5.25
C MET A 65 10.58 -14.83 -6.59
N ASN A 66 9.33 -14.36 -6.52
CA ASN A 66 8.47 -14.15 -7.68
C ASN A 66 8.49 -12.66 -8.05
N ALA A 67 9.09 -12.36 -9.20
CA ALA A 67 9.28 -11.00 -9.67
C ALA A 67 7.96 -10.22 -9.86
N TRP A 68 6.87 -10.89 -10.27
CA TRP A 68 5.55 -10.27 -10.39
C TRP A 68 4.98 -9.84 -9.04
N ILE A 69 5.12 -10.68 -8.01
CA ILE A 69 4.64 -10.37 -6.65
C ILE A 69 5.41 -9.20 -6.05
N ILE A 70 6.75 -9.21 -6.19
CA ILE A 70 7.61 -8.12 -5.72
C ILE A 70 7.25 -6.82 -6.43
N ALA A 71 7.09 -6.85 -7.76
CA ALA A 71 6.70 -5.68 -8.54
C ALA A 71 5.36 -5.09 -8.07
N TYR A 72 4.35 -5.93 -7.87
CA TYR A 72 3.02 -5.50 -7.44
C TYR A 72 3.03 -4.86 -6.05
N ILE A 73 3.65 -5.50 -5.06
CA ILE A 73 3.69 -5.00 -3.68
C ILE A 73 4.46 -3.67 -3.60
N TYR A 74 5.64 -3.59 -4.23
CA TYR A 74 6.44 -2.37 -4.19
C TYR A 74 5.84 -1.23 -5.03
N ALA A 75 5.08 -1.53 -6.07
CA ALA A 75 4.27 -0.51 -6.75
C ALA A 75 3.21 0.09 -5.81
N GLY A 76 2.57 -0.74 -4.97
CA GLY A 76 1.66 -0.28 -3.92
C GLY A 76 2.36 0.63 -2.89
N PHE A 77 3.57 0.27 -2.45
CA PHE A 77 4.36 1.12 -1.54
C PHE A 77 4.79 2.44 -2.19
N ALA A 78 5.15 2.40 -3.48
CA ALA A 78 5.45 3.60 -4.24
C ALA A 78 4.24 4.54 -4.31
N ALA A 79 3.07 4.01 -4.65
CA ALA A 79 1.83 4.75 -4.70
C ALA A 79 1.48 5.40 -3.34
N MET A 80 1.66 4.68 -2.23
CA MET A 80 1.48 5.22 -0.89
C MET A 80 2.44 6.40 -0.60
N GLY A 81 3.73 6.23 -0.87
CA GLY A 81 4.73 7.29 -0.66
C GLY A 81 4.46 8.55 -1.49
N PHE A 82 4.07 8.38 -2.76
CA PHE A 82 3.70 9.53 -3.60
C PHE A 82 2.37 10.17 -3.19
N TYR A 83 1.38 9.37 -2.77
CA TYR A 83 0.11 9.89 -2.28
C TYR A 83 0.30 10.76 -1.03
N ASP A 84 1.02 10.26 -0.03
CA ASP A 84 1.35 11.00 1.19
C ASP A 84 2.14 12.27 0.86
N GLY A 85 3.14 12.16 -0.03
CA GLY A 85 3.90 13.29 -0.53
C GLY A 85 3.00 14.36 -1.16
N SER A 86 1.99 13.96 -1.93
CA SER A 86 1.01 14.88 -2.52
C SER A 86 0.12 15.56 -1.48
N VAL A 87 -0.27 14.85 -0.42
CA VAL A 87 -1.07 15.41 0.69
C VAL A 87 -0.25 16.48 1.41
N TYR A 88 1.01 16.18 1.73
CA TYR A 88 1.91 17.11 2.41
C TYR A 88 2.25 18.31 1.52
N ALA A 89 2.43 18.10 0.20
CA ALA A 89 2.63 19.18 -0.74
C ALA A 89 1.47 20.16 -0.76
N ARG A 90 0.22 19.66 -0.82
CA ARG A 90 -1.00 20.49 -0.79
C ARG A 90 -1.15 21.27 0.51
N ALA A 91 -0.59 20.76 1.61
CA ALA A 91 -0.57 21.42 2.91
C ALA A 91 0.64 22.35 3.13
N ASN A 92 1.51 22.55 2.12
CA ASN A 92 2.77 23.30 2.23
C ASN A 92 3.73 22.74 3.31
N LEU A 93 3.72 21.43 3.51
CA LEU A 93 4.58 20.71 4.47
C LEU A 93 5.74 20.01 3.76
N ASN A 94 6.76 19.60 4.52
CA ASN A 94 7.93 18.88 3.98
C ASN A 94 7.53 17.51 3.43
N THR A 95 7.76 17.29 2.12
CA THR A 95 7.41 16.06 1.39
C THR A 95 8.58 15.07 1.27
N THR A 96 9.79 15.48 1.65
CA THR A 96 11.04 14.78 1.29
C THR A 96 11.03 13.31 1.72
N LYS A 97 10.54 13.02 2.93
CA LYS A 97 10.50 11.65 3.46
C LYS A 97 9.57 10.74 2.66
N HIS A 98 8.38 11.25 2.32
CA HIS A 98 7.37 10.50 1.57
C HIS A 98 7.78 10.28 0.11
N VAL A 99 8.28 11.32 -0.56
CA VAL A 99 8.74 11.22 -1.96
C VAL A 99 9.94 10.28 -2.07
N ARG A 100 10.91 10.35 -1.14
CA ARG A 100 12.05 9.42 -1.14
C ARG A 100 11.61 7.97 -0.97
N ALA A 101 10.71 7.69 -0.03
CA ALA A 101 10.15 6.35 0.14
C ALA A 101 9.45 5.88 -1.15
N GLY A 102 8.63 6.74 -1.75
CA GLY A 102 7.94 6.46 -3.02
C GLY A 102 8.90 6.12 -4.16
N VAL A 103 9.95 6.93 -4.37
CA VAL A 103 10.97 6.70 -5.40
C VAL A 103 11.72 5.40 -5.17
N LEU A 104 12.19 5.14 -3.94
CA LEU A 104 12.93 3.91 -3.64
C LEU A 104 12.06 2.67 -3.88
N SER A 105 10.78 2.70 -3.48
CA SER A 105 9.85 1.63 -3.77
C SER A 105 9.58 1.48 -5.28
N ALA A 106 9.45 2.58 -6.01
CA ALA A 106 9.26 2.55 -7.47
C ALA A 106 10.46 1.93 -8.21
N VAL A 107 11.68 2.18 -7.74
CA VAL A 107 12.89 1.55 -8.28
C VAL A 107 12.84 0.04 -8.10
N VAL A 108 12.51 -0.45 -6.90
CA VAL A 108 12.38 -1.89 -6.64
C VAL A 108 11.29 -2.50 -7.52
N ALA A 109 10.13 -1.83 -7.60
CA ALA A 109 9.02 -2.27 -8.45
C ALA A 109 9.44 -2.34 -9.93
N GLY A 110 10.16 -1.34 -10.43
CA GLY A 110 10.66 -1.28 -11.81
C GLY A 110 11.67 -2.39 -12.12
N ILE A 111 12.64 -2.62 -11.24
CA ILE A 111 13.62 -3.71 -11.40
C ILE A 111 12.90 -5.06 -11.43
N ALA A 112 11.99 -5.30 -10.48
CA ALA A 112 11.22 -6.53 -10.41
C ALA A 112 10.32 -6.72 -11.64
N LEU A 113 9.68 -5.67 -12.13
CA LEU A 113 8.84 -5.73 -13.33
C LEU A 113 9.67 -6.05 -14.59
N VAL A 114 10.83 -5.40 -14.76
CA VAL A 114 11.74 -5.71 -15.89
C VAL A 114 12.19 -7.17 -15.82
N LEU A 115 12.56 -7.66 -14.64
CA LEU A 115 12.90 -9.08 -14.47
C LEU A 115 11.71 -9.97 -14.83
N ALA A 116 10.52 -9.69 -14.30
CA ALA A 116 9.31 -10.46 -14.55
C ALA A 116 8.94 -10.55 -16.05
N LEU A 117 9.15 -9.47 -16.79
CA LEU A 117 8.87 -9.40 -18.23
C LEU A 117 9.94 -10.08 -19.10
N THR A 118 11.15 -10.29 -18.58
CA THR A 118 12.28 -10.85 -19.34
C THR A 118 12.55 -12.32 -19.01
N THR A 119 12.09 -12.80 -17.84
CA THR A 119 12.28 -14.18 -17.38
C THR A 119 10.98 -14.94 -17.14
N GLY A 120 9.82 -14.29 -17.30
CA GLY A 120 8.48 -14.85 -17.07
C GLY A 120 7.83 -15.39 -18.34
#